data_AF-A0A4Z1A5M9-F1
#
_entry.id   AF-A0A4Z1A5M9-F1
#
_cell.length_a   1.000
_cell.length_b   1.000
_cell.length_c   1.000
_cell.angle_alpha   90.00
_cell.angle_beta   90.00
_cell.angle_gamma   90.00
#
_symmetry.space_group_name_H-M   'P 1'
#
loop_
_entity.id
_entity.type
_entity.pdbx_description
1 polymer ?
#
loop_
_entity_poly.entity_id
_entity_poly.type
_entity_poly.pdbx_seq_one_letter_code
_entity_poly.pdbx_strand_id
1 'polypeptide(L)'
;MDRKLFTLAFFLLTTVIYSDSERTAVPLKRGQGSDVLYFDFGETAPTSSLTVERLQEPKLEDLKLGFLEPAPGYYNGPDGGEVYQWAKNHYQWKRADGSVYTEWVNGTFKLDFPSGVGFTSVPQSCNGCSPTLVWNYPDLTKITKYWMAHRKEYDFTYQKPLNFENYLLVKESQFGKPKLELGNYVLYGSEKWSEYIRAFGGNFKIKPFLQYVKSEFSLENRGKVPVLLFDEYEDIKKYIGADIPGGSEEGGFGGRDSITMCCGDKMPQATGNPEFDADALRRFHFGVFYHEAVHNLEQISCLKIQSETGKTPQTDILDPWFEEGLANYVEAKFYERKQFHIYNDAEKLIRENKVPKTFKALLDAKYRDLLPYSIGPLLIKHIHETYGKEAIISYQKDTCVGTSPALALQNATGVSPDQILKDSLSRFEKEKDLFLKDGKKLQLAGYTVMNSKFPLELKTFLDKGFSLPESALEIKSYTELPSLQKIFPANVESYSGKLEGDFLGPNSSYFYLWKKGNYRWYGDSWEANVFPGNQILFRGSGFTLIEWEDGKKQYISPKGDSVIFFSLESKSYLNADGKPVTP
;
A
#
# COMPACT_ATOMS: atom_id res chain seq x y z
N MET A 1 63.72 67.85 -16.13
CA MET A 1 62.36 67.73 -15.55
C MET A 1 62.08 66.29 -15.09
N ASP A 2 63.10 65.43 -15.11
CA ASP A 2 62.94 63.97 -15.15
C ASP A 2 63.09 63.29 -13.78
N ARG A 3 63.62 64.00 -12.77
CA ARG A 3 63.75 63.46 -11.41
C ARG A 3 62.43 63.41 -10.63
N LYS A 4 61.41 64.19 -11.03
CA LYS A 4 60.08 64.19 -10.37
C LYS A 4 59.14 63.11 -10.93
N LEU A 5 59.32 62.70 -12.18
CA LEU A 5 58.53 61.62 -12.78
C LEU A 5 58.91 60.25 -12.20
N PHE A 6 60.21 60.02 -11.95
CA PHE A 6 60.68 58.77 -11.36
C PHE A 6 60.19 58.55 -9.93
N THR A 7 60.15 59.59 -9.10
CA THR A 7 59.64 59.47 -7.71
C THR A 7 58.15 59.24 -7.68
N LEU A 8 57.39 59.85 -8.60
CA LEU A 8 55.93 59.65 -8.71
C LEU A 8 55.59 58.24 -9.21
N ALA A 9 56.35 57.73 -10.19
CA ALA A 9 56.21 56.37 -10.69
C ALA A 9 56.60 55.32 -9.64
N PHE A 10 57.63 55.58 -8.83
CA PHE A 10 58.00 54.69 -7.72
C PHE A 10 56.96 54.73 -6.59
N PHE A 11 56.38 55.90 -6.27
CA PHE A 11 55.29 56.02 -5.30
C PHE A 11 54.01 55.31 -5.79
N LEU A 12 53.70 55.40 -7.08
CA LEU A 12 52.59 54.69 -7.73
C LEU A 12 52.85 53.17 -7.80
N LEU A 13 54.07 52.72 -8.09
CA LEU A 13 54.41 51.29 -8.02
C LEU A 13 54.39 50.75 -6.59
N THR A 14 54.82 51.51 -5.59
CA THR A 14 54.71 51.08 -4.18
C THR A 14 53.28 51.10 -3.68
N THR A 15 52.38 51.93 -4.22
CA THR A 15 50.95 51.90 -3.86
C THR A 15 50.16 50.83 -4.60
N VAL A 16 50.62 50.38 -5.77
CA VAL A 16 50.02 49.24 -6.50
C VAL A 16 50.52 47.88 -5.96
N ILE A 17 51.68 47.83 -5.30
CA ILE A 17 52.21 46.60 -4.66
C ILE A 17 51.77 46.48 -3.19
N TYR A 18 51.21 47.54 -2.58
CA TYR A 18 50.73 47.56 -1.19
C TYR A 18 49.20 47.83 -1.15
N SER A 19 48.40 46.94 -1.74
CA SER A 19 46.97 46.86 -1.43
C SER A 19 46.44 45.42 -1.29
N ASP A 20 47.31 44.45 -0.99
CA ASP A 20 46.91 43.38 -0.08
C ASP A 20 46.95 44.00 1.33
N SER A 21 45.96 44.84 1.64
CA SER A 21 45.64 45.10 3.05
C SER A 21 45.47 43.73 3.70
N GLU A 22 46.30 43.39 4.69
CA GLU A 22 46.18 42.14 5.45
C GLU A 22 44.71 41.94 5.81
N ARG A 23 44.02 41.05 5.08
CA ARG A 23 42.60 40.81 5.32
C ARG A 23 42.47 40.35 6.77
N THR A 24 41.55 40.97 7.51
CA THR A 24 41.35 40.65 8.92
C THR A 24 41.12 39.15 9.08
N ALA A 25 41.93 38.52 9.92
CA ALA A 25 41.79 37.10 10.23
C ALA A 25 40.53 36.87 11.08
N VAL A 26 39.71 35.91 10.68
CA VAL A 26 38.48 35.54 11.38
C VAL A 26 38.66 34.13 11.94
N PRO A 27 38.75 33.97 13.28
CA PRO A 27 38.93 32.67 13.89
C PRO A 27 37.61 31.86 13.89
N LEU A 28 37.70 30.58 14.22
CA LEU A 28 36.52 29.80 14.60
C LEU A 28 35.87 30.40 15.85
N LYS A 29 34.54 30.42 15.89
CA LYS A 29 33.76 30.93 17.02
C LYS A 29 34.06 30.19 18.33
N ARG A 30 34.46 28.92 18.25
CA ARG A 30 34.83 28.09 19.41
C ARG A 30 36.16 28.47 20.07
N GLY A 31 36.98 29.33 19.44
CA GLY A 31 38.17 29.92 20.06
C GLY A 31 39.36 30.04 19.12
N GLN A 32 40.22 31.05 19.38
CA GLN A 32 41.51 31.20 18.70
C GLN A 32 42.42 30.00 19.02
N GLY A 33 43.01 29.38 17.98
CA GLY A 33 43.86 28.18 18.11
C GLY A 33 43.12 26.85 18.01
N SER A 34 41.82 26.85 17.74
CA SER A 34 41.07 25.62 17.49
C SER A 34 41.43 25.05 16.10
N ASP A 35 41.67 23.74 16.03
CA ASP A 35 41.98 23.06 14.77
C ASP A 35 40.82 23.17 13.77
N VAL A 36 41.14 23.28 12.49
CA VAL A 36 40.13 23.23 11.42
C VAL A 36 39.82 21.77 11.10
N LEU A 37 38.55 21.37 11.20
CA LEU A 37 38.11 19.99 10.95
C LEU A 37 37.88 19.74 9.46
N TYR A 38 38.60 18.80 8.89
CA TYR A 38 38.39 18.31 7.53
C TYR A 38 37.58 17.02 7.56
N PHE A 39 36.77 16.79 6.53
CA PHE A 39 35.83 15.67 6.46
C PHE A 39 36.06 14.89 5.18
N ASP A 40 35.91 13.57 5.27
CA ASP A 40 35.90 12.65 4.14
C ASP A 40 34.65 11.78 4.25
N PHE A 41 33.83 11.80 3.20
CA PHE A 41 32.61 11.01 3.11
C PHE A 41 32.72 9.85 2.11
N GLY A 42 33.90 9.67 1.50
CA GLY A 42 34.11 8.75 0.39
C GLY A 42 33.51 9.24 -0.93
N GLU A 43 33.65 8.43 -1.98
CA GLU A 43 33.23 8.78 -3.35
C GLU A 43 31.80 8.33 -3.69
N THR A 44 31.24 7.40 -2.91
CA THR A 44 29.93 6.78 -3.19
C THR A 44 29.05 6.74 -1.95
N ALA A 45 27.75 6.97 -2.12
CA ALA A 45 26.79 6.90 -1.03
C ALA A 45 26.75 5.52 -0.36
N PRO A 46 26.83 5.45 0.98
CA PRO A 46 26.64 4.18 1.70
C PRO A 46 25.24 3.60 1.50
N THR A 47 25.13 2.28 1.42
CA THR A 47 23.86 1.57 1.18
C THR A 47 23.30 0.87 2.42
N SER A 48 23.82 1.16 3.61
CA SER A 48 23.33 0.60 4.88
C SER A 48 23.32 1.64 6.00
N SER A 49 22.37 1.53 6.92
CA SER A 49 22.21 2.51 8.02
C SER A 49 23.48 2.59 8.88
N LEU A 50 24.08 1.44 9.20
CA LEU A 50 25.28 1.34 10.03
C LEU A 50 26.48 2.10 9.43
N THR A 51 26.63 2.06 8.11
CA THR A 51 27.73 2.78 7.45
C THR A 51 27.45 4.28 7.42
N VAL A 52 26.20 4.70 7.22
CA VAL A 52 25.81 6.11 7.30
C VAL A 52 26.01 6.67 8.71
N GLU A 53 25.64 5.93 9.75
CA GLU A 53 25.83 6.34 11.16
C GLU A 53 27.31 6.52 11.56
N ARG A 54 28.24 5.95 10.79
CA ARG A 54 29.69 6.12 10.98
C ARG A 54 30.28 7.30 10.22
N LEU A 55 29.51 7.93 9.33
CA LEU A 55 29.97 9.16 8.66
C LEU A 55 30.18 10.25 9.71
N GLN A 56 31.32 10.93 9.63
CA GLN A 56 31.56 12.08 10.49
C GLN A 56 30.58 13.19 10.12
N GLU A 57 29.72 13.59 11.05
CA GLU A 57 28.71 14.62 10.80
C GLU A 57 29.30 16.02 11.03
N PRO A 58 29.38 16.88 9.99
CA PRO A 58 29.73 18.28 10.20
C PRO A 58 28.68 18.96 11.07
N LYS A 59 29.13 19.68 12.10
CA LYS A 59 28.25 20.50 12.95
C LYS A 59 28.48 21.97 12.72
N LEU A 60 27.43 22.76 12.88
CA LEU A 60 27.51 24.22 12.73
C LEU A 60 28.53 24.80 13.71
N GLU A 61 28.53 24.38 14.98
CA GLU A 61 29.50 24.89 15.98
C GLU A 61 30.97 24.63 15.62
N ASP A 62 31.26 23.59 14.84
CA ASP A 62 32.61 23.21 14.45
C ASP A 62 33.16 24.04 13.30
N LEU A 63 32.27 24.59 12.46
CA LEU A 63 32.61 25.33 11.24
C LEU A 63 32.31 26.83 11.32
N LYS A 64 31.59 27.28 12.36
CA LYS A 64 31.15 28.66 12.49
C LYS A 64 32.30 29.62 12.75
N LEU A 65 32.39 30.67 11.94
CA LEU A 65 33.37 31.75 12.08
C LEU A 65 32.91 32.81 13.10
N GLY A 66 33.87 33.35 13.86
CA GLY A 66 33.68 34.32 14.93
C GLY A 66 33.98 35.75 14.51
N PHE A 67 33.16 36.35 13.64
CA PHE A 67 33.31 37.75 13.24
C PHE A 67 33.12 38.70 14.44
N LEU A 68 34.15 39.51 14.75
CA LEU A 68 34.09 40.54 15.80
C LEU A 68 33.13 41.67 15.42
N GLU A 69 33.21 42.13 14.17
CA GLU A 69 32.29 43.08 13.56
C GLU A 69 31.79 42.52 12.21
N PRO A 70 30.51 42.08 12.12
CA PRO A 70 29.99 41.43 10.93
C PRO A 70 29.65 42.48 9.86
N ALA A 71 30.64 42.94 9.12
CA ALA A 71 30.50 43.83 7.99
C ALA A 71 30.62 43.04 6.66
N PRO A 72 29.91 43.44 5.58
CA PRO A 72 30.13 42.83 4.29
C PRO A 72 31.57 43.07 3.80
N GLY A 73 32.27 42.03 3.35
CA GLY A 73 33.67 42.17 2.93
C GLY A 73 34.44 40.85 2.82
N TYR A 74 35.72 40.99 2.48
CA TYR A 74 36.68 39.88 2.36
C TYR A 74 37.54 39.76 3.61
N TYR A 75 37.74 38.53 4.06
CA TYR A 75 38.46 38.16 5.28
C TYR A 75 39.37 36.96 5.02
N ASN A 76 40.29 36.70 5.94
CA ASN A 76 41.09 35.46 5.95
C ASN A 76 40.51 34.48 6.97
N GLY A 77 40.21 33.27 6.53
CA GLY A 77 39.73 32.17 7.37
C GLY A 77 40.84 31.61 8.27
N PRO A 78 40.47 30.75 9.23
CA PRO A 78 41.40 30.21 10.23
C PRO A 78 42.50 29.30 9.66
N ASP A 79 42.31 28.74 8.46
CA ASP A 79 43.29 27.94 7.72
C ASP A 79 44.02 28.74 6.62
N GLY A 80 43.86 30.07 6.60
CA GLY A 80 44.39 30.92 5.52
C GLY A 80 43.51 30.93 4.26
N GLY A 81 42.37 30.23 4.26
CA GLY A 81 41.37 30.27 3.19
C GLY A 81 40.69 31.62 3.02
N GLU A 82 40.04 31.85 1.87
CA GLU A 82 39.35 33.10 1.59
C GLU A 82 37.94 33.09 2.15
N VAL A 83 37.55 34.15 2.86
CA VAL A 83 36.20 34.31 3.39
C VAL A 83 35.55 35.54 2.78
N TYR A 84 34.33 35.41 2.30
CA TYR A 84 33.50 36.54 1.89
C TYR A 84 32.22 36.56 2.72
N GLN A 85 32.00 37.64 3.45
CA GLN A 85 30.80 37.87 4.26
C GLN A 85 29.84 38.78 3.50
N TRP A 86 28.59 38.34 3.33
CA TRP A 86 27.50 39.18 2.82
C TRP A 86 26.74 39.86 3.95
N ALA A 87 26.51 39.15 5.05
CA ALA A 87 25.81 39.65 6.23
C ALA A 87 26.15 38.81 7.49
N LYS A 88 25.61 39.20 8.65
CA LYS A 88 25.72 38.39 9.87
C LYS A 88 25.15 36.98 9.63
N ASN A 89 25.95 35.95 9.94
CA ASN A 89 25.64 34.54 9.66
C ASN A 89 25.32 34.25 8.17
N HIS A 90 25.85 35.05 7.24
CA HIS A 90 25.74 34.80 5.81
C HIS A 90 27.08 35.06 5.14
N TYR A 91 27.84 34.01 4.89
CA TYR A 91 29.19 34.08 4.37
C TYR A 91 29.60 32.78 3.68
N GLN A 92 30.62 32.87 2.86
CA GLN A 92 31.30 31.74 2.22
C GLN A 92 32.76 31.73 2.65
N TRP A 93 33.30 30.55 2.92
CA TRP A 93 34.68 30.31 3.27
C TRP A 93 35.23 29.23 2.33
N LYS A 94 36.11 29.64 1.42
CA LYS A 94 36.91 28.74 0.59
C LYS A 94 38.15 28.32 1.37
N ARG A 95 38.18 27.07 1.77
CA ARG A 95 39.12 26.48 2.72
C ARG A 95 40.43 26.09 2.03
N ALA A 96 41.48 25.86 2.82
CA ALA A 96 42.82 25.53 2.31
C ALA A 96 42.87 24.18 1.57
N ASP A 97 41.99 23.24 1.92
CA ASP A 97 41.83 21.95 1.23
C ASP A 97 41.03 22.07 -0.09
N GLY A 98 40.59 23.27 -0.45
CA GLY A 98 39.78 23.54 -1.63
C GLY A 98 38.28 23.36 -1.43
N SER A 99 37.83 22.90 -0.25
CA SER A 99 36.40 22.80 0.06
C SER A 99 35.78 24.18 0.28
N VAL A 100 34.48 24.31 0.01
CA VAL A 100 33.75 25.58 0.13
C VAL A 100 32.64 25.43 1.15
N TYR A 101 32.79 26.10 2.28
CA TYR A 101 31.74 26.22 3.30
C TYR A 101 30.89 27.45 3.03
N THR A 102 29.57 27.33 3.09
CA THR A 102 28.63 28.47 3.00
C THR A 102 27.62 28.38 4.14
N GLU A 103 27.44 29.46 4.90
CA GLU A 103 26.40 29.61 5.93
C GLU A 103 25.37 30.63 5.45
N TRP A 104 24.08 30.38 5.68
CA TRP A 104 22.98 31.30 5.43
C TRP A 104 22.35 31.79 6.73
N VAL A 105 21.66 32.93 6.65
CA VAL A 105 21.06 33.64 7.82
C VAL A 105 20.15 32.75 8.65
N ASN A 106 19.43 31.82 8.01
CA ASN A 106 18.51 30.90 8.68
C ASN A 106 19.22 29.74 9.42
N GLY A 107 20.56 29.71 9.45
CA GLY A 107 21.36 28.65 10.05
C GLY A 107 21.57 27.43 9.15
N THR A 108 21.09 27.47 7.90
CA THR A 108 21.48 26.48 6.89
C THR A 108 22.97 26.62 6.62
N PHE A 109 23.68 25.51 6.48
CA PHE A 109 25.04 25.54 5.98
C PHE A 109 25.30 24.41 4.99
N LYS A 110 26.27 24.64 4.13
CA LYS A 110 26.69 23.71 3.07
C LYS A 110 28.21 23.62 3.04
N LEU A 111 28.74 22.44 2.75
CA LEU A 111 30.15 22.18 2.52
C LEU A 111 30.28 21.44 1.18
N ASP A 112 30.90 22.06 0.19
CA ASP A 112 31.15 21.47 -1.14
C ASP A 112 32.63 21.10 -1.30
N PHE A 113 32.91 19.90 -1.80
CA PHE A 113 34.27 19.41 -2.00
C PHE A 113 34.66 19.41 -3.49
N PRO A 114 35.95 19.59 -3.82
CA PRO A 114 36.43 19.50 -5.21
C PRO A 114 36.11 18.18 -5.91
N SER A 115 35.96 17.09 -5.16
CA SER A 115 35.56 15.78 -5.67
C SER A 115 34.13 15.73 -6.21
N GLY A 116 33.30 16.75 -5.94
CA GLY A 116 31.87 16.78 -6.25
C GLY A 116 30.99 16.22 -5.13
N VAL A 117 31.60 15.73 -4.04
CA VAL A 117 30.89 15.39 -2.81
C VAL A 117 30.41 16.69 -2.13
N GLY A 118 29.26 16.67 -1.47
CA GLY A 118 28.76 17.80 -0.72
C GLY A 118 27.96 17.42 0.51
N PHE A 119 27.86 18.33 1.47
CA PHE A 119 27.05 18.19 2.67
C PHE A 119 26.19 19.44 2.87
N THR A 120 24.92 19.28 3.22
CA THR A 120 24.02 20.36 3.58
C THR A 120 23.31 20.03 4.88
N SER A 121 23.27 20.98 5.81
CA SER A 121 22.45 20.92 7.03
C SER A 121 21.40 22.01 6.98
N VAL A 122 20.13 21.63 7.04
CA VAL A 122 18.98 22.55 6.99
C VAL A 122 18.24 22.49 8.33
N PRO A 123 18.23 23.60 9.11
CA PRO A 123 17.41 23.68 10.32
C PRO A 123 15.92 23.51 10.00
N GLN A 124 15.21 22.84 10.91
CA GLN A 124 13.76 22.66 10.83
C GLN A 124 13.04 23.74 11.64
N SER A 125 11.86 24.16 11.20
CA SER A 125 11.09 25.24 11.82
C SER A 125 10.24 24.80 13.03
N CYS A 126 10.20 23.50 13.35
CA CYS A 126 9.42 22.95 14.46
C CYS A 126 10.18 22.91 15.79
N ASN A 127 9.46 23.11 16.91
CA ASN A 127 10.03 23.11 18.25
C ASN A 127 10.58 21.72 18.62
N GLY A 128 11.85 21.66 19.02
CA GLY A 128 12.53 20.40 19.35
C GLY A 128 12.93 19.55 18.14
N CYS A 129 12.83 20.06 16.92
CA CYS A 129 13.28 19.37 15.73
C CYS A 129 14.78 19.52 15.52
N SER A 130 15.43 18.41 15.14
CA SER A 130 16.85 18.42 14.77
C SER A 130 16.99 18.68 13.26
N PRO A 131 18.14 19.20 12.79
CA PRO A 131 18.30 19.57 11.38
C PRO A 131 18.23 18.34 10.46
N THR A 132 17.79 18.58 9.22
CA THR A 132 17.90 17.61 8.13
C THR A 132 19.30 17.71 7.54
N LEU A 133 20.00 16.58 7.47
CA LEU A 133 21.33 16.51 6.91
C LEU A 133 21.28 15.79 5.56
N VAL A 134 22.03 16.28 4.59
CA VAL A 134 22.05 15.78 3.22
C VAL A 134 23.49 15.63 2.78
N TRP A 135 23.90 14.40 2.44
CA TRP A 135 25.14 14.13 1.73
C TRP A 135 24.83 13.92 0.25
N ASN A 136 25.52 14.64 -0.63
CA ASN A 136 25.42 14.48 -2.08
C ASN A 136 26.73 13.90 -2.60
N TYR A 137 26.65 13.01 -3.57
CA TYR A 137 27.80 12.35 -4.17
C TYR A 137 27.88 12.65 -5.68
N PRO A 138 29.07 12.51 -6.29
CA PRO A 138 29.28 12.85 -7.70
C PRO A 138 28.44 12.03 -8.68
N ASP A 139 28.05 10.81 -8.30
CA ASP A 139 27.22 9.92 -9.11
C ASP A 139 25.71 10.23 -9.00
N LEU A 140 25.37 11.40 -8.47
CA LEU A 140 24.02 11.91 -8.22
C LEU A 140 23.24 11.12 -7.16
N THR A 141 23.92 10.29 -6.38
CA THR A 141 23.32 9.70 -5.19
C THR A 141 23.31 10.68 -4.03
N LYS A 142 22.32 10.50 -3.17
CA LYS A 142 22.07 11.34 -2.01
C LYS A 142 21.68 10.49 -0.81
N ILE A 143 22.28 10.79 0.33
CA ILE A 143 21.81 10.32 1.64
C ILE A 143 21.13 11.47 2.35
N THR A 144 19.88 11.28 2.76
CA THR A 144 19.18 12.24 3.63
C THR A 144 18.98 11.62 5.00
N LYS A 145 19.51 12.28 6.02
CA LYS A 145 19.20 12.02 7.44
C LYS A 145 18.11 13.01 7.86
N TYR A 146 16.89 12.51 8.05
CA TYR A 146 15.72 13.33 8.35
C TYR A 146 15.17 13.04 9.74
N TRP A 147 14.82 14.10 10.48
CA TRP A 147 14.33 14.00 11.86
C TRP A 147 12.82 13.75 11.89
N MET A 148 12.41 12.61 12.43
CA MET A 148 11.02 12.24 12.61
C MET A 148 10.51 12.79 13.95
N ALA A 149 9.86 13.95 13.91
CA ALA A 149 9.52 14.74 15.09
C ALA A 149 8.69 13.98 16.14
N HIS A 150 7.71 13.17 15.70
CA HIS A 150 6.84 12.39 16.59
C HIS A 150 7.54 11.18 17.22
N ARG A 151 8.50 10.57 16.53
CA ARG A 151 9.33 9.47 17.06
C ARG A 151 10.56 9.94 17.82
N LYS A 152 10.96 11.20 17.64
CA LYS A 152 12.22 11.77 18.15
C LYS A 152 13.45 10.94 17.75
N GLU A 153 13.46 10.48 16.50
CA GLU A 153 14.57 9.73 15.94
C GLU A 153 14.87 10.15 14.51
N TYR A 154 16.03 9.74 14.02
CA TYR A 154 16.46 9.96 12.64
C TYR A 154 16.17 8.76 11.77
N ASP A 155 15.63 9.02 10.59
CA ASP A 155 15.60 8.08 9.48
C ASP A 155 16.66 8.46 8.44
N PHE A 156 17.19 7.46 7.75
CA PHE A 156 18.18 7.63 6.69
C PHE A 156 17.59 7.14 5.38
N THR A 157 17.57 7.97 4.35
CA THR A 157 17.09 7.57 3.02
C THR A 157 18.22 7.64 2.01
N TYR A 158 18.31 6.59 1.19
CA TYR A 158 19.14 6.57 -0.01
C TYR A 158 18.30 7.03 -1.19
N GLN A 159 18.82 7.96 -1.99
CA GLN A 159 18.11 8.53 -3.13
C GLN A 159 19.03 8.63 -4.36
N LYS A 160 18.54 8.13 -5.49
CA LYS A 160 19.03 8.39 -6.85
C LYS A 160 17.81 8.64 -7.75
N PRO A 161 17.14 9.80 -7.62
CA PRO A 161 15.82 10.05 -8.19
C PRO A 161 15.70 9.77 -9.69
N LEU A 162 16.70 10.17 -10.49
CA LEU A 162 16.70 9.97 -11.94
C LEU A 162 16.73 8.49 -12.34
N ASN A 163 17.17 7.61 -11.43
CA ASN A 163 17.21 6.16 -11.62
C ASN A 163 16.04 5.43 -10.95
N PHE A 164 15.04 6.16 -10.42
CA PHE A 164 13.95 5.60 -9.63
C PHE A 164 14.42 4.86 -8.37
N GLU A 165 15.49 5.32 -7.72
CA GLU A 165 15.93 4.71 -6.46
C GLU A 165 15.62 5.68 -5.32
N ASN A 166 14.74 5.26 -4.42
CA ASN A 166 14.48 5.97 -3.18
C ASN A 166 13.99 4.96 -2.14
N TYR A 167 14.77 4.75 -1.09
CA TYR A 167 14.44 3.78 -0.06
C TYR A 167 15.06 4.14 1.29
N LEU A 168 14.39 3.70 2.36
CA LEU A 168 14.85 3.83 3.73
C LEU A 168 15.99 2.83 3.98
N LEU A 169 17.07 3.32 4.58
CA LEU A 169 18.15 2.50 5.12
C LEU A 169 17.72 2.02 6.50
N VAL A 170 17.18 0.79 6.54
CA VAL A 170 16.60 0.20 7.75
C VAL A 170 17.66 -0.01 8.83
N LYS A 171 17.34 0.41 10.05
CA LYS A 171 18.11 0.10 11.26
C LYS A 171 17.81 -1.32 11.72
N GLU A 172 18.71 -2.26 11.41
CA GLU A 172 18.55 -3.66 11.83
C GLU A 172 18.49 -3.83 13.37
N SER A 173 19.02 -2.88 14.13
CA SER A 173 18.89 -2.86 15.60
C SER A 173 17.44 -2.68 16.08
N GLN A 174 16.57 -2.11 15.24
CA GLN A 174 15.17 -1.85 15.52
C GLN A 174 14.24 -2.89 14.87
N PHE A 175 14.49 -3.21 13.60
CA PHE A 175 13.61 -4.08 12.80
C PHE A 175 14.13 -5.50 12.60
N GLY A 176 15.32 -5.81 13.09
CA GLY A 176 15.99 -7.08 12.86
C GLY A 176 16.54 -7.22 11.43
N LYS A 177 16.99 -8.43 11.10
CA LYS A 177 17.49 -8.77 9.77
C LYS A 177 16.35 -8.99 8.77
N PRO A 178 16.59 -8.80 7.46
CA PRO A 178 15.64 -9.15 6.41
C PRO A 178 15.10 -10.58 6.56
N LYS A 179 13.78 -10.74 6.45
CA LYS A 179 13.09 -12.04 6.49
C LYS A 179 12.87 -12.63 5.10
N LEU A 180 12.66 -11.78 4.10
CA LEU A 180 12.48 -12.16 2.70
C LEU A 180 12.89 -11.01 1.79
N GLU A 181 13.60 -11.31 0.69
CA GLU A 181 13.77 -10.41 -0.43
C GLU A 181 12.94 -10.93 -1.61
N LEU A 182 12.03 -10.11 -2.12
CA LEU A 182 11.17 -10.47 -3.26
C LEU A 182 11.18 -9.33 -4.29
N GLY A 183 11.93 -9.54 -5.38
CA GLY A 183 12.21 -8.46 -6.34
C GLY A 183 13.00 -7.35 -5.66
N ASN A 184 12.45 -6.14 -5.68
CA ASN A 184 13.06 -4.96 -5.05
C ASN A 184 12.53 -4.72 -3.63
N TYR A 185 11.61 -5.54 -3.13
CA TYR A 185 11.02 -5.38 -1.80
C TYR A 185 11.72 -6.27 -0.78
N VAL A 186 12.04 -5.70 0.37
CA VAL A 186 12.75 -6.37 1.47
C VAL A 186 11.89 -6.35 2.72
N LEU A 187 11.41 -7.51 3.16
CA LEU A 187 10.47 -7.61 4.28
C LEU A 187 11.21 -7.73 5.61
N TYR A 188 10.80 -6.93 6.58
CA TYR A 188 11.28 -6.91 7.97
C TYR A 188 10.09 -7.09 8.91
N GLY A 189 10.21 -7.93 9.93
CA GLY A 189 9.11 -8.20 10.85
C GLY A 189 9.47 -9.19 11.94
N SER A 190 8.57 -9.33 12.92
CA SER A 190 8.66 -10.32 13.99
C SER A 190 8.42 -11.75 13.46
N GLU A 191 8.65 -12.77 14.30
CA GLU A 191 8.33 -14.17 13.96
C GLU A 191 6.83 -14.44 13.78
N LYS A 192 5.94 -13.56 14.25
CA LYS A 192 4.49 -13.71 14.04
C LYS A 192 4.12 -13.66 12.55
N TRP A 193 4.98 -13.04 11.73
CA TRP A 193 4.80 -12.89 10.30
C TRP A 193 5.36 -14.06 9.47
N SER A 194 6.01 -15.05 10.10
CA SER A 194 6.74 -16.09 9.37
C SER A 194 5.87 -16.86 8.36
N GLU A 195 4.62 -17.20 8.73
CA GLU A 195 3.69 -17.86 7.82
C GLU A 195 3.18 -16.95 6.70
N TYR A 196 2.90 -15.68 7.01
CA TYR A 196 2.56 -14.68 5.99
C TYR A 196 3.68 -14.52 4.97
N ILE A 197 4.92 -14.34 5.44
CA ILE A 197 6.10 -14.13 4.61
C ILE A 197 6.36 -15.36 3.72
N ARG A 198 6.22 -16.56 4.28
CA ARG A 198 6.33 -17.82 3.52
C ARG A 198 5.29 -17.87 2.40
N ALA A 199 4.03 -17.57 2.70
CA ALA A 199 2.94 -17.57 1.71
C ALA A 199 3.10 -16.47 0.67
N PHE A 200 3.53 -15.28 1.10
CA PHE A 200 3.84 -14.14 0.24
C PHE A 200 4.94 -14.52 -0.77
N GLY A 201 6.04 -15.13 -0.32
CA GLY A 201 7.11 -15.58 -1.22
C GLY A 201 6.66 -16.64 -2.25
N GLY A 202 5.70 -17.50 -1.91
CA GLY A 202 5.27 -18.61 -2.77
C GLY A 202 4.10 -18.29 -3.72
N ASN A 203 3.15 -17.46 -3.30
CA ASN A 203 1.88 -17.26 -4.00
C ASN A 203 1.72 -15.87 -4.64
N PHE A 204 2.61 -14.93 -4.29
CA PHE A 204 2.47 -13.54 -4.71
C PHE A 204 3.00 -13.30 -6.13
N LYS A 205 2.20 -12.61 -6.97
CA LYS A 205 2.50 -12.37 -8.39
C LYS A 205 3.34 -11.10 -8.58
N ILE A 206 4.49 -11.02 -7.91
CA ILE A 206 5.33 -9.80 -7.91
C ILE A 206 5.81 -9.41 -9.32
N LYS A 207 6.24 -10.37 -10.14
CA LYS A 207 6.78 -10.09 -11.48
C LYS A 207 5.70 -9.55 -12.42
N PRO A 208 4.53 -10.23 -12.57
CA PRO A 208 3.41 -9.66 -13.33
C PRO A 208 2.97 -8.29 -12.83
N PHE A 209 2.93 -8.08 -11.51
CA PHE A 209 2.58 -6.79 -10.92
C PHE A 209 3.55 -5.69 -11.34
N LEU A 210 4.86 -5.87 -11.12
CA LEU A 210 5.87 -4.88 -11.48
C LEU A 210 5.90 -4.59 -12.98
N GLN A 211 5.67 -5.61 -13.81
CA GLN A 211 5.57 -5.43 -15.26
C GLN A 211 4.34 -4.59 -15.64
N TYR A 212 3.19 -4.87 -15.03
CA TYR A 212 1.93 -4.17 -15.31
C TYR A 212 1.99 -2.70 -14.89
N VAL A 213 2.41 -2.39 -13.65
CA VAL A 213 2.46 -1.00 -13.19
C VAL A 213 3.48 -0.17 -13.98
N LYS A 214 4.57 -0.80 -14.43
CA LYS A 214 5.54 -0.16 -15.32
C LYS A 214 4.98 0.07 -16.72
N SER A 215 4.28 -0.91 -17.31
CA SER A 215 3.77 -0.80 -18.69
C SER A 215 2.56 0.12 -18.80
N GLU A 216 1.66 0.08 -17.82
CA GLU A 216 0.40 0.81 -17.83
C GLU A 216 0.52 2.20 -17.20
N PHE A 217 1.41 2.42 -16.24
CA PHE A 217 1.46 3.69 -15.50
C PHE A 217 2.85 4.32 -15.44
N SER A 218 3.86 3.72 -16.10
CA SER A 218 5.25 4.17 -16.01
C SER A 218 5.79 4.25 -14.57
N LEU A 219 5.25 3.41 -13.69
CA LEU A 219 5.60 3.34 -12.27
C LEU A 219 6.70 2.31 -12.03
N GLU A 220 7.80 2.73 -11.40
CA GLU A 220 8.95 1.88 -11.10
C GLU A 220 9.69 2.40 -9.85
N ASN A 221 10.21 1.49 -9.03
CA ASN A 221 11.23 1.77 -8.01
C ASN A 221 12.31 0.68 -8.13
N ARG A 222 13.54 1.11 -8.41
CA ARG A 222 14.72 0.23 -8.57
C ARG A 222 15.52 0.06 -7.27
N GLY A 223 15.19 0.84 -6.25
CA GLY A 223 15.80 0.76 -4.93
C GLY A 223 15.32 -0.47 -4.14
N LYS A 224 16.07 -0.85 -3.10
CA LYS A 224 15.66 -1.90 -2.16
C LYS A 224 14.62 -1.36 -1.18
N VAL A 225 13.34 -1.39 -1.57
CA VAL A 225 12.23 -0.83 -0.78
C VAL A 225 11.95 -1.71 0.44
N PRO A 226 12.16 -1.22 1.67
CA PRO A 226 11.81 -1.98 2.84
C PRO A 226 10.30 -2.02 3.05
N VAL A 227 9.81 -3.19 3.46
CA VAL A 227 8.44 -3.45 3.89
C VAL A 227 8.51 -3.77 5.38
N LEU A 228 8.06 -2.84 6.21
CA LEU A 228 8.15 -2.91 7.66
C LEU A 228 6.82 -3.45 8.21
N LEU A 229 6.88 -4.65 8.79
CA LEU A 229 5.73 -5.39 9.28
C LEU A 229 5.58 -5.21 10.80
N PHE A 230 4.50 -4.58 11.21
CA PHE A 230 4.18 -4.27 12.61
C PHE A 230 3.17 -5.25 13.19
N ASP A 231 3.39 -5.71 14.41
CA ASP A 231 2.50 -6.66 15.08
C ASP A 231 1.13 -6.04 15.42
N GLU A 232 1.13 -4.77 15.83
CA GLU A 232 -0.04 -4.03 16.30
C GLU A 232 -0.30 -2.77 15.45
N TYR A 233 -1.58 -2.42 15.26
CA TYR A 233 -1.98 -1.19 14.55
C TYR A 233 -1.50 0.10 15.27
N GLU A 234 -1.41 0.08 16.60
CA GLU A 234 -0.94 1.25 17.34
C GLU A 234 0.55 1.52 17.10
N ASP A 235 1.34 0.50 16.77
CA ASP A 235 2.77 0.67 16.52
C ASP A 235 3.05 1.26 15.14
N ILE A 236 2.30 0.83 14.11
CA ILE A 236 2.34 1.49 12.79
C ILE A 236 1.88 2.96 12.90
N LYS A 237 0.83 3.25 13.66
CA LYS A 237 0.37 4.63 13.91
C LYS A 237 1.44 5.49 14.60
N LYS A 238 2.09 4.96 15.66
CA LYS A 238 3.23 5.63 16.31
C LYS A 238 4.40 5.82 15.35
N TYR A 239 4.65 4.86 14.46
CA TYR A 239 5.74 4.93 13.51
C TYR A 239 5.52 6.01 12.44
N ILE A 240 4.33 6.04 11.85
CA ILE A 240 3.94 7.01 10.82
C ILE A 240 3.71 8.40 11.42
N GLY A 241 3.17 8.48 12.63
CA GLY A 241 2.85 9.74 13.30
C GLY A 241 1.49 10.33 12.92
N ALA A 242 0.67 9.57 12.20
CA ALA A 242 -0.67 9.96 11.78
C ALA A 242 -1.63 8.77 11.88
N ASP A 243 -2.91 9.08 12.03
CA ASP A 243 -3.97 8.10 11.78
C ASP A 243 -3.97 7.75 10.30
N ILE A 244 -3.98 6.45 9.98
CA ILE A 244 -4.10 5.97 8.60
C ILE A 244 -5.60 6.01 8.23
N PRO A 245 -6.02 6.86 7.28
CA PRO A 245 -7.40 6.83 6.78
C PRO A 245 -7.69 5.42 6.25
N GLY A 246 -8.84 4.82 6.60
CA GLY A 246 -9.12 3.41 6.27
C GLY A 246 -8.63 2.36 7.28
N GLY A 247 -8.08 2.81 8.42
CA GLY A 247 -7.50 1.97 9.48
C GLY A 247 -8.37 0.82 10.00
N SER A 248 -7.69 -0.31 10.23
CA SER A 248 -8.11 -1.69 10.52
C SER A 248 -8.54 -2.56 9.33
N GLU A 249 -9.07 -1.98 8.24
CA GLU A 249 -9.49 -2.74 7.05
C GLU A 249 -8.39 -2.85 5.99
N GLU A 250 -7.56 -1.81 5.82
CA GLU A 250 -6.46 -1.80 4.84
C GLU A 250 -5.11 -2.13 5.47
N GLY A 251 -4.83 -1.66 6.69
CA GLY A 251 -3.70 -2.14 7.47
C GLY A 251 -2.31 -1.85 6.89
N GLY A 252 -2.14 -0.87 6.00
CA GLY A 252 -0.84 -0.49 5.44
C GLY A 252 -0.67 1.01 5.19
N PHE A 253 0.56 1.41 4.84
CA PHE A 253 0.89 2.74 4.32
C PHE A 253 2.12 2.67 3.41
N GLY A 254 1.95 3.04 2.15
CA GLY A 254 2.97 3.15 1.13
C GLY A 254 3.63 4.51 1.15
N GLY A 255 4.62 4.70 2.02
CA GLY A 255 5.41 5.91 2.06
C GLY A 255 6.40 6.02 0.90
N ARG A 256 7.02 7.18 0.74
CA ARG A 256 8.02 7.44 -0.31
C ARG A 256 9.24 6.52 -0.20
N ASP A 257 9.70 6.21 0.99
CA ASP A 257 10.96 5.46 1.21
C ASP A 257 10.75 4.03 1.71
N SER A 258 9.54 3.67 2.10
CA SER A 258 9.22 2.40 2.73
C SER A 258 7.73 2.10 2.62
N ILE A 259 7.38 0.84 2.72
CA ILE A 259 5.99 0.39 2.91
C ILE A 259 5.88 -0.11 4.34
N THR A 260 4.80 0.23 5.02
CA THR A 260 4.49 -0.29 6.34
C THR A 260 3.20 -1.09 6.29
N MET A 261 3.12 -2.20 7.03
CA MET A 261 1.93 -3.06 7.07
C MET A 261 1.68 -3.60 8.48
N CYS A 262 0.43 -3.93 8.78
CA CYS A 262 -0.05 -4.51 10.02
C CYS A 262 -1.25 -5.45 9.75
N CYS A 263 -1.71 -6.29 10.68
CA CYS A 263 -1.23 -6.52 12.04
C CYS A 263 -0.73 -7.98 12.18
N GLY A 264 0.51 -8.16 12.60
CA GLY A 264 1.13 -9.48 12.87
C GLY A 264 0.34 -10.33 13.86
N ASP A 265 -0.31 -9.71 14.85
CA ASP A 265 -1.11 -10.42 15.86
C ASP A 265 -2.36 -11.10 15.31
N LYS A 266 -2.81 -10.70 14.11
CA LYS A 266 -3.94 -11.31 13.40
C LYS A 266 -3.48 -12.33 12.37
N MET A 267 -2.16 -12.56 12.24
CA MET A 267 -1.63 -13.51 11.26
C MET A 267 -1.92 -14.94 11.68
N PRO A 268 -2.42 -15.79 10.77
CA PRO A 268 -2.57 -17.20 11.02
C PRO A 268 -1.26 -17.83 11.51
N GLN A 269 -1.33 -18.56 12.62
CA GLN A 269 -0.21 -19.35 13.12
C GLN A 269 -0.34 -20.78 12.63
N ALA A 270 0.78 -21.45 12.37
CA ALA A 270 0.79 -22.85 11.98
C ALA A 270 0.17 -23.72 13.09
N THR A 271 -0.84 -24.50 12.75
CA THR A 271 -1.52 -25.43 13.67
C THR A 271 -0.99 -26.86 13.55
N GLY A 272 -0.15 -27.13 12.53
CA GLY A 272 0.33 -28.46 12.21
C GLY A 272 -0.65 -29.29 11.38
N ASN A 273 -1.81 -28.73 11.02
CA ASN A 273 -2.71 -29.30 10.01
C ASN A 273 -2.46 -28.61 8.65
N PRO A 274 -1.84 -29.28 7.67
CA PRO A 274 -1.52 -28.69 6.38
C PRO A 274 -2.73 -28.14 5.61
N GLU A 275 -3.90 -28.80 5.70
CA GLU A 275 -5.11 -28.36 4.99
C GLU A 275 -5.70 -27.08 5.59
N PHE A 276 -5.68 -26.99 6.91
CA PHE A 276 -6.14 -25.81 7.64
C PHE A 276 -5.17 -24.65 7.48
N ASP A 277 -3.87 -24.90 7.65
CA ASP A 277 -2.83 -23.87 7.59
C ASP A 277 -2.75 -23.26 6.19
N ALA A 278 -2.88 -24.08 5.14
CA ALA A 278 -2.94 -23.59 3.75
C ALA A 278 -4.21 -22.76 3.47
N ASP A 279 -5.37 -23.15 4.01
CA ASP A 279 -6.61 -22.39 3.85
C ASP A 279 -6.56 -21.04 4.58
N ALA A 280 -6.06 -21.03 5.82
CA ALA A 280 -5.92 -19.81 6.60
C ALA A 280 -5.05 -18.76 5.86
N LEU A 281 -3.99 -19.22 5.19
CA LEU A 281 -3.14 -18.37 4.36
C LEU A 281 -3.85 -17.89 3.08
N ARG A 282 -4.65 -18.72 2.41
CA ARG A 282 -5.45 -18.31 1.23
C ARG A 282 -6.55 -17.31 1.57
N ARG A 283 -7.07 -17.37 2.78
CA ARG A 283 -8.09 -16.43 3.28
C ARG A 283 -7.49 -15.06 3.58
N PHE A 284 -6.20 -15.00 3.88
CA PHE A 284 -5.52 -13.73 4.17
C PHE A 284 -5.52 -12.79 2.96
N HIS A 285 -5.78 -11.51 3.22
CA HIS A 285 -5.84 -10.48 2.19
C HIS A 285 -4.44 -9.94 1.87
N PHE A 286 -3.84 -10.46 0.80
CA PHE A 286 -2.56 -9.95 0.28
C PHE A 286 -2.71 -8.67 -0.58
N GLY A 287 -3.93 -8.23 -0.87
CA GLY A 287 -4.23 -7.08 -1.72
C GLY A 287 -3.64 -5.78 -1.20
N VAL A 288 -3.62 -5.59 0.12
CA VAL A 288 -2.98 -4.46 0.81
C VAL A 288 -1.58 -4.17 0.28
N PHE A 289 -0.75 -5.20 0.08
CA PHE A 289 0.59 -4.95 -0.44
C PHE A 289 0.56 -4.30 -1.83
N TYR A 290 -0.28 -4.79 -2.74
CA TYR A 290 -0.37 -4.22 -4.09
C TYR A 290 -0.82 -2.77 -4.03
N HIS A 291 -1.78 -2.48 -3.15
CA HIS A 291 -2.29 -1.14 -2.90
C HIS A 291 -1.16 -0.21 -2.41
N GLU A 292 -0.47 -0.56 -1.32
CA GLU A 292 0.60 0.29 -0.77
C GLU A 292 1.83 0.36 -1.67
N ALA A 293 2.10 -0.69 -2.44
CA ALA A 293 3.18 -0.66 -3.42
C ALA A 293 2.90 0.36 -4.53
N VAL A 294 1.64 0.55 -4.94
CA VAL A 294 1.29 1.61 -5.90
C VAL A 294 1.54 2.99 -5.31
N HIS A 295 1.09 3.25 -4.08
CA HIS A 295 1.36 4.52 -3.37
C HIS A 295 2.86 4.85 -3.29
N ASN A 296 3.70 3.85 -2.95
CA ASN A 296 5.15 4.01 -2.95
C ASN A 296 5.68 4.40 -4.35
N LEU A 297 5.27 3.64 -5.37
CA LEU A 297 5.74 3.84 -6.75
C LEU A 297 5.30 5.19 -7.31
N GLU A 298 4.10 5.66 -6.99
CA GLU A 298 3.61 6.99 -7.39
C GLU A 298 4.48 8.10 -6.80
N GLN A 299 4.82 8.00 -5.52
CA GLN A 299 5.70 8.97 -4.86
C GLN A 299 7.12 8.97 -5.46
N ILE A 300 7.65 7.81 -5.88
CA ILE A 300 8.94 7.73 -6.58
C ILE A 300 8.86 8.35 -7.97
N SER A 301 7.79 8.07 -8.70
CA SER A 301 7.56 8.66 -10.01
C SER A 301 7.53 10.19 -9.93
N CYS A 302 6.77 10.75 -8.97
CA CYS A 302 6.75 12.18 -8.73
C CYS A 302 8.13 12.73 -8.35
N LEU A 303 8.88 12.06 -7.47
CA LEU A 303 10.24 12.47 -7.12
C LEU A 303 11.15 12.55 -8.35
N LYS A 304 11.09 11.56 -9.23
CA LYS A 304 11.84 11.58 -10.49
C LYS A 304 11.43 12.77 -11.36
N ILE A 305 10.13 12.97 -11.58
CA ILE A 305 9.61 14.05 -12.42
C ILE A 305 10.04 15.43 -11.88
N GLN A 306 9.95 15.65 -10.57
CA GLN A 306 10.41 16.87 -9.93
C GLN A 306 11.93 17.07 -10.10
N SER A 307 12.71 15.99 -10.04
CA SER A 307 14.15 16.03 -10.25
C SER A 307 14.54 16.32 -11.70
N GLU A 308 13.80 15.79 -12.67
CA GLU A 308 14.03 16.03 -14.11
C GLU A 308 13.63 17.44 -14.53
N THR A 309 12.53 17.95 -14.00
CA THR A 309 11.99 19.26 -14.38
C THR A 309 12.53 20.41 -13.54
N GLY A 310 13.11 20.12 -12.38
CA GLY A 310 13.50 21.13 -11.38
C GLY A 310 12.31 21.87 -10.77
N LYS A 311 11.08 21.38 -10.98
CA LYS A 311 9.85 22.01 -10.49
C LYS A 311 9.29 21.21 -9.32
N THR A 312 8.99 21.89 -8.24
CA THR A 312 8.27 21.33 -7.08
C THR A 312 7.00 22.15 -6.85
N PRO A 313 5.90 21.51 -6.41
CA PRO A 313 4.69 22.23 -6.06
C PRO A 313 4.97 23.24 -4.94
N GLN A 314 4.39 24.44 -5.03
CA GLN A 314 4.53 25.48 -4.00
C GLN A 314 3.69 25.19 -2.75
N THR A 315 2.67 24.35 -2.90
CA THR A 315 1.76 23.90 -1.85
C THR A 315 1.46 22.42 -2.07
N ASP A 316 1.35 21.66 -0.98
CA ASP A 316 0.97 20.25 -1.06
C ASP A 316 -0.39 20.11 -1.73
N ILE A 317 -0.44 19.34 -2.82
CA ILE A 317 -1.67 18.96 -3.50
C ILE A 317 -2.11 17.64 -2.90
N LEU A 318 -3.22 17.65 -2.15
CA LEU A 318 -3.88 16.43 -1.72
C LEU A 318 -4.81 15.96 -2.83
N ASP A 319 -4.57 14.75 -3.34
CA ASP A 319 -5.35 14.20 -4.45
C ASP A 319 -5.93 12.79 -4.17
N PRO A 320 -6.69 12.60 -3.06
CA PRO A 320 -7.04 11.26 -2.59
C PRO A 320 -7.78 10.42 -3.63
N TRP A 321 -8.66 11.03 -4.45
CA TRP A 321 -9.45 10.29 -5.43
C TRP A 321 -8.56 9.57 -6.45
N PHE A 322 -7.41 10.15 -6.80
CA PHE A 322 -6.46 9.59 -7.75
C PHE A 322 -5.54 8.60 -7.07
N GLU A 323 -4.91 8.99 -5.96
CA GLU A 323 -3.98 8.15 -5.18
C GLU A 323 -4.67 6.83 -4.77
N GLU A 324 -5.78 6.93 -4.03
CA GLU A 324 -6.54 5.74 -3.64
C GLU A 324 -7.22 5.09 -4.84
N GLY A 325 -7.68 5.88 -5.81
CA GLY A 325 -8.34 5.36 -6.99
C GLY A 325 -7.44 4.43 -7.80
N LEU A 326 -6.19 4.83 -8.02
CA LEU A 326 -5.22 4.07 -8.79
C LEU A 326 -4.78 2.84 -8.01
N ALA A 327 -4.45 2.99 -6.73
CA ALA A 327 -4.08 1.88 -5.86
C ALA A 327 -5.16 0.78 -5.82
N ASN A 328 -6.42 1.14 -5.59
CA ASN A 328 -7.56 0.21 -5.60
C ASN A 328 -7.82 -0.40 -6.99
N TYR A 329 -7.69 0.37 -8.07
CA TYR A 329 -7.86 -0.13 -9.43
C TYR A 329 -6.82 -1.19 -9.79
N VAL A 330 -5.55 -0.95 -9.42
CA VAL A 330 -4.45 -1.89 -9.65
C VAL A 330 -4.62 -3.11 -8.75
N GLU A 331 -4.92 -2.93 -7.47
CA GLU A 331 -5.17 -4.02 -6.52
C GLU A 331 -6.22 -5.00 -7.08
N ALA A 332 -7.34 -4.48 -7.60
CA ALA A 332 -8.42 -5.29 -8.17
C ALA A 332 -7.99 -6.14 -9.38
N LYS A 333 -6.91 -5.78 -10.09
CA LYS A 333 -6.35 -6.61 -11.18
C LYS A 333 -5.60 -7.84 -10.68
N PHE A 334 -5.04 -7.77 -9.46
CA PHE A 334 -4.25 -8.86 -8.87
C PHE A 334 -4.98 -9.58 -7.75
N TYR A 335 -6.07 -9.00 -7.25
CA TYR A 335 -6.88 -9.52 -6.16
C TYR A 335 -8.38 -9.37 -6.46
N GLU A 336 -8.95 -10.39 -7.10
CA GLU A 336 -10.32 -10.38 -7.66
C GLU A 336 -11.41 -9.98 -6.64
N ARG A 337 -11.25 -10.34 -5.35
CA ARG A 337 -12.23 -9.99 -4.32
C ARG A 337 -12.40 -8.48 -4.19
N LYS A 338 -11.34 -7.70 -4.41
CA LYS A 338 -11.36 -6.24 -4.28
C LYS A 338 -12.32 -5.61 -5.30
N GLN A 339 -12.43 -6.19 -6.50
CA GLN A 339 -13.35 -5.70 -7.52
C GLN A 339 -14.81 -5.75 -7.04
N PHE A 340 -15.20 -6.82 -6.35
CA PHE A 340 -16.55 -6.90 -5.77
C PHE A 340 -16.78 -5.79 -4.75
N HIS A 341 -15.84 -5.57 -3.82
CA HIS A 341 -15.98 -4.55 -2.78
C HIS A 341 -16.14 -3.14 -3.36
N ILE A 342 -15.30 -2.78 -4.34
CA ILE A 342 -15.40 -1.50 -5.05
C ILE A 342 -16.81 -1.29 -5.62
N TYR A 343 -17.36 -2.29 -6.33
CA TYR A 343 -18.66 -2.16 -6.97
C TYR A 343 -19.82 -2.14 -5.97
N ASN A 344 -19.76 -2.97 -4.93
CA ASN A 344 -20.76 -3.03 -3.86
C ASN A 344 -20.82 -1.71 -3.08
N ASP A 345 -19.66 -1.15 -2.75
CA ASP A 345 -19.58 0.08 -1.96
C ASP A 345 -19.98 1.30 -2.79
N ALA A 346 -19.62 1.33 -4.08
CA ALA A 346 -20.11 2.33 -5.01
C ALA A 346 -21.65 2.27 -5.16
N GLU A 347 -22.24 1.08 -5.33
CA GLU A 347 -23.71 0.91 -5.40
C GLU A 347 -24.39 1.45 -4.14
N LYS A 348 -23.84 1.12 -2.97
CA LYS A 348 -24.33 1.61 -1.68
C LYS A 348 -24.28 3.14 -1.60
N LEU A 349 -23.16 3.75 -1.97
CA LEU A 349 -22.99 5.22 -1.95
C LEU A 349 -23.96 5.92 -2.90
N ILE A 350 -24.22 5.34 -4.08
CA ILE A 350 -25.18 5.88 -5.06
C ILE A 350 -26.60 5.79 -4.51
N ARG A 351 -26.99 4.63 -3.97
CA ARG A 351 -28.31 4.42 -3.35
C ARG A 351 -28.55 5.35 -2.17
N GLU A 352 -27.51 5.64 -1.40
CA GLU A 352 -27.55 6.58 -0.26
C GLU A 352 -27.41 8.06 -0.68
N ASN A 353 -27.29 8.35 -1.99
CA ASN A 353 -27.09 9.70 -2.54
C ASN A 353 -25.89 10.45 -1.92
N LYS A 354 -24.80 9.71 -1.65
CA LYS A 354 -23.55 10.23 -1.08
C LYS A 354 -22.49 10.55 -2.12
N VAL A 355 -22.67 10.12 -3.37
CA VAL A 355 -21.74 10.41 -4.46
C VAL A 355 -21.81 11.89 -4.84
N PRO A 356 -20.67 12.62 -4.86
CA PRO A 356 -20.62 14.02 -5.30
C PRO A 356 -21.14 14.21 -6.73
N LYS A 357 -21.80 15.34 -6.98
CA LYS A 357 -22.35 15.69 -8.31
C LYS A 357 -21.37 16.46 -9.19
N THR A 358 -20.31 17.00 -8.60
CA THR A 358 -19.25 17.73 -9.31
C THR A 358 -17.90 17.23 -8.84
N PHE A 359 -16.90 17.32 -9.71
CA PHE A 359 -15.52 16.96 -9.43
C PHE A 359 -14.93 17.82 -8.31
N LYS A 360 -15.29 19.12 -8.26
CA LYS A 360 -14.89 19.97 -7.14
C LYS A 360 -15.39 19.41 -5.81
N ALA A 361 -16.66 19.00 -5.74
CA ALA A 361 -17.23 18.42 -4.52
C ALA A 361 -16.57 17.08 -4.14
N LEU A 362 -16.09 16.31 -5.12
CA LEU A 362 -15.27 15.12 -4.89
C LEU A 362 -13.92 15.48 -4.24
N LEU A 363 -13.21 16.48 -4.76
CA LEU A 363 -11.95 16.95 -4.17
C LEU A 363 -12.15 17.51 -2.75
N ASP A 364 -13.19 18.32 -2.55
CA ASP A 364 -13.52 18.91 -1.26
C ASP A 364 -13.91 17.84 -0.21
N ALA A 365 -14.46 16.70 -0.65
CA ALA A 365 -14.84 15.60 0.23
C ALA A 365 -13.64 14.84 0.80
N LYS A 366 -12.47 14.88 0.14
CA LYS A 366 -11.25 14.15 0.56
C LYS A 366 -11.59 12.67 0.84
N TYR A 367 -11.30 12.18 2.06
CA TYR A 367 -11.56 10.81 2.51
C TYR A 367 -12.95 10.56 3.08
N ARG A 368 -13.86 11.55 3.02
CA ARG A 368 -15.23 11.41 3.54
C ARG A 368 -15.96 10.24 2.88
N ASP A 369 -16.69 9.47 3.69
CA ASP A 369 -17.48 8.31 3.24
C ASP A 369 -16.65 7.28 2.43
N LEU A 370 -15.31 7.29 2.58
CA LEU A 370 -14.37 6.48 1.81
C LEU A 370 -14.54 6.61 0.29
N LEU A 371 -15.01 7.78 -0.18
CA LEU A 371 -15.24 8.08 -1.59
C LEU A 371 -14.04 7.76 -2.50
N PRO A 372 -12.79 8.09 -2.13
CA PRO A 372 -11.63 7.75 -2.96
C PRO A 372 -11.47 6.25 -3.26
N TYR A 373 -11.78 5.40 -2.29
CA TYR A 373 -11.62 3.94 -2.38
C TYR A 373 -12.69 3.26 -3.23
N SER A 374 -13.89 3.85 -3.32
CA SER A 374 -15.03 3.27 -4.05
C SER A 374 -15.30 3.96 -5.40
N ILE A 375 -15.20 5.29 -5.44
CA ILE A 375 -15.50 6.09 -6.64
C ILE A 375 -14.21 6.34 -7.45
N GLY A 376 -13.08 6.61 -6.79
CA GLY A 376 -11.77 6.77 -7.42
C GLY A 376 -11.42 5.68 -8.43
N PRO A 377 -11.47 4.37 -8.07
CA PRO A 377 -11.12 3.31 -9.03
C PRO A 377 -12.08 3.21 -10.22
N LEU A 378 -13.34 3.67 -10.09
CA LEU A 378 -14.28 3.74 -11.22
C LEU A 378 -13.86 4.84 -12.20
N LEU A 379 -13.41 5.99 -11.69
CA LEU A 379 -12.88 7.07 -12.52
C LEU A 379 -11.59 6.64 -13.21
N ILE A 380 -10.65 6.04 -12.47
CA ILE A 380 -9.40 5.53 -13.04
C ILE A 380 -9.69 4.48 -14.12
N LYS A 381 -10.59 3.53 -13.87
CA LYS A 381 -11.02 2.55 -14.87
C LYS A 381 -11.56 3.23 -16.12
N HIS A 382 -12.47 4.19 -15.96
CA HIS A 382 -13.08 4.90 -17.09
C HIS A 382 -12.02 5.66 -17.89
N ILE A 383 -11.13 6.40 -17.23
CA ILE A 383 -10.06 7.16 -17.87
C ILE A 383 -9.12 6.22 -18.63
N HIS A 384 -8.64 5.17 -17.95
CA HIS A 384 -7.71 4.20 -18.51
C HIS A 384 -8.27 3.51 -19.76
N GLU A 385 -9.53 3.10 -19.74
CA GLU A 385 -10.11 2.34 -20.84
C GLU A 385 -10.69 3.22 -21.97
N THR A 386 -11.00 4.49 -21.71
CA THR A 386 -11.58 5.40 -22.72
C THR A 386 -10.52 6.29 -23.37
N TYR A 387 -9.60 6.82 -22.56
CA TYR A 387 -8.56 7.78 -23.00
C TYR A 387 -7.17 7.13 -23.06
N GLY A 388 -7.02 5.90 -22.57
CA GLY A 388 -5.78 5.16 -22.58
C GLY A 388 -4.87 5.51 -21.41
N LYS A 389 -3.81 4.71 -21.25
CA LYS A 389 -2.81 4.87 -20.18
C LYS A 389 -2.09 6.21 -20.17
N GLU A 390 -1.89 6.82 -21.33
CA GLU A 390 -1.19 8.12 -21.43
C GLU A 390 -1.94 9.24 -20.70
N ALA A 391 -3.28 9.16 -20.59
CA ALA A 391 -4.06 10.13 -19.83
C ALA A 391 -3.75 10.02 -18.32
N ILE A 392 -3.64 8.81 -17.76
CA ILE A 392 -3.27 8.60 -16.35
C ILE A 392 -1.83 9.09 -16.10
N ILE A 393 -0.90 8.73 -16.99
CA ILE A 393 0.51 9.14 -16.88
C ILE A 393 0.64 10.67 -16.98
N SER A 394 -0.08 11.29 -17.91
CA SER A 394 -0.06 12.75 -18.09
C SER A 394 -0.67 13.47 -16.88
N TYR A 395 -1.79 12.94 -16.36
CA TYR A 395 -2.42 13.47 -15.15
C TYR A 395 -1.43 13.52 -13.99
N GLN A 396 -0.81 12.38 -13.69
CA GLN A 396 0.16 12.26 -12.62
C GLN A 396 1.34 13.21 -12.82
N LYS A 397 1.90 13.29 -14.03
CA LYS A 397 3.01 14.21 -14.35
C LYS A 397 2.68 15.66 -14.04
N ASP A 398 1.50 16.12 -14.46
CA ASP A 398 1.06 17.49 -14.27
C ASP A 398 0.82 17.80 -12.79
N THR A 399 0.19 16.89 -12.04
CA THR A 399 -0.06 17.09 -10.60
C THR A 399 1.22 17.02 -9.77
N CYS A 400 2.18 16.15 -10.11
CA CYS A 400 3.48 16.06 -9.42
C CYS A 400 4.28 17.38 -9.43
N VAL A 401 4.05 18.25 -10.43
CA VAL A 401 4.73 19.57 -10.56
C VAL A 401 3.85 20.75 -10.14
N GLY A 402 2.69 20.49 -9.52
CA GLY A 402 1.84 21.53 -8.93
C GLY A 402 0.65 21.98 -9.77
N THR A 403 0.32 21.30 -10.86
CA THR A 403 -0.93 21.58 -11.61
C THR A 403 -2.13 21.11 -10.80
N SER A 404 -3.18 21.92 -10.72
CA SER A 404 -4.37 21.54 -9.95
C SER A 404 -5.05 20.30 -10.55
N PRO A 405 -5.63 19.41 -9.72
CA PRO A 405 -6.30 18.19 -10.19
C PRO A 405 -7.32 18.41 -11.32
N ALA A 406 -8.15 19.45 -11.22
CA ALA A 406 -9.15 19.74 -12.26
C ALA A 406 -8.52 20.10 -13.61
N LEU A 407 -7.46 20.91 -13.60
CA LEU A 407 -6.77 21.33 -14.81
C LEU A 407 -5.95 20.18 -15.41
N ALA A 408 -5.24 19.42 -14.57
CA ALA A 408 -4.48 18.25 -15.01
C ALA A 408 -5.38 17.21 -15.67
N LEU A 409 -6.57 16.95 -15.11
CA LEU A 409 -7.53 16.00 -15.71
C LEU A 409 -8.06 16.50 -17.06
N GLN A 410 -8.35 17.80 -17.15
CA GLN A 410 -8.78 18.40 -18.40
C GLN A 410 -7.68 18.36 -19.47
N ASN A 411 -6.43 18.64 -19.10
CA ASN A 411 -5.29 18.53 -20.01
C ASN A 411 -5.09 17.10 -20.52
N ALA A 412 -5.19 16.12 -19.62
CA ALA A 412 -4.95 14.72 -19.93
C ALA A 412 -6.04 14.09 -20.81
N THR A 413 -7.30 14.52 -20.67
CA THR A 413 -8.45 13.90 -21.33
C THR A 413 -9.09 14.75 -22.43
N GLY A 414 -8.82 16.06 -22.44
CA GLY A 414 -9.51 17.04 -23.29
C GLY A 414 -10.96 17.29 -22.91
N VAL A 415 -11.44 16.73 -21.79
CA VAL A 415 -12.84 16.76 -21.34
C VAL A 415 -12.93 17.40 -19.95
N SER A 416 -14.07 18.02 -19.62
CA SER A 416 -14.24 18.62 -18.29
C SER A 416 -14.26 17.55 -17.19
N PRO A 417 -13.66 17.82 -16.00
CA PRO A 417 -13.65 16.87 -14.89
C PRO A 417 -15.05 16.41 -14.44
N ASP A 418 -16.05 17.30 -14.48
CA ASP A 418 -17.44 16.95 -14.15
C ASP A 418 -18.02 15.94 -15.14
N GLN A 419 -17.65 16.04 -16.42
CA GLN A 419 -18.09 15.10 -17.44
C GLN A 419 -17.41 13.74 -17.25
N ILE A 420 -16.12 13.71 -16.90
CA ILE A 420 -15.42 12.45 -16.53
C ILE A 420 -16.12 11.75 -15.35
N LEU A 421 -16.44 12.48 -14.28
CA LEU A 421 -17.15 11.92 -13.13
C LEU A 421 -18.51 11.33 -13.56
N LYS A 422 -19.29 12.09 -14.33
CA LYS A 422 -20.60 11.66 -14.82
C LYS A 422 -20.51 10.40 -15.70
N ASP A 423 -19.57 10.37 -16.64
CA ASP A 423 -19.42 9.25 -17.57
C ASP A 423 -18.90 8.00 -16.87
N SER A 424 -18.04 8.16 -15.88
CA SER A 424 -17.58 7.06 -15.02
C SER A 424 -18.73 6.41 -14.25
N LEU A 425 -19.61 7.22 -13.65
CA LEU A 425 -20.80 6.72 -12.95
C LEU A 425 -21.82 6.10 -13.92
N SER A 426 -22.02 6.70 -15.08
CA SER A 426 -22.91 6.12 -16.11
C SER A 426 -22.39 4.77 -16.61
N ARG A 427 -21.07 4.62 -16.72
CA ARG A 427 -20.44 3.35 -17.06
C ARG A 427 -20.63 2.31 -15.96
N PHE A 428 -20.41 2.69 -14.71
CA PHE A 428 -20.66 1.82 -13.56
C PHE A 428 -22.09 1.26 -13.59
N GLU A 429 -23.10 2.11 -13.79
CA GLU A 429 -24.50 1.68 -13.82
C GLU A 429 -24.80 0.61 -14.89
N LYS A 430 -24.08 0.64 -16.02
CA LYS A 430 -24.22 -0.37 -17.09
C LYS A 430 -23.53 -1.69 -16.77
N GLU A 431 -22.48 -1.65 -15.97
CA GLU A 431 -21.61 -2.80 -15.71
C GLU A 431 -21.87 -3.47 -14.36
N LYS A 432 -22.46 -2.76 -13.39
CA LYS A 432 -22.55 -3.20 -12.00
C LYS A 432 -23.20 -4.58 -11.84
N ASP A 433 -24.25 -4.88 -12.61
CA ASP A 433 -24.99 -6.13 -12.47
C ASP A 433 -24.14 -7.34 -12.83
N LEU A 434 -23.14 -7.19 -13.73
CA LEU A 434 -22.19 -8.26 -14.06
C LEU A 434 -21.32 -8.63 -12.86
N PHE A 435 -20.90 -7.64 -12.07
CA PHE A 435 -20.03 -7.85 -10.92
C PHE A 435 -20.81 -8.21 -9.66
N LEU A 436 -22.00 -7.63 -9.46
CA LEU A 436 -22.82 -7.86 -8.28
C LEU A 436 -23.57 -9.19 -8.32
N LYS A 437 -23.99 -9.67 -9.51
CA LYS A 437 -24.66 -10.97 -9.66
C LYS A 437 -23.74 -12.13 -9.26
N ASP A 438 -22.47 -12.07 -9.67
CA ASP A 438 -21.45 -13.05 -9.29
C ASP A 438 -20.76 -12.72 -7.96
N GLY A 439 -21.34 -11.80 -7.17
CA GLY A 439 -20.67 -11.17 -6.03
C GLY A 439 -20.15 -12.17 -5.01
N LYS A 440 -20.92 -13.22 -4.70
CA LYS A 440 -20.49 -14.26 -3.75
C LYS A 440 -19.30 -15.08 -4.26
N LYS A 441 -19.27 -15.41 -5.55
CA LYS A 441 -18.15 -16.09 -6.18
C LYS A 441 -16.88 -15.23 -6.12
N LEU A 442 -17.02 -13.94 -6.42
CA LEU A 442 -15.90 -12.99 -6.35
C LEU A 442 -15.40 -12.77 -4.92
N GLN A 443 -16.29 -12.64 -3.93
CA GLN A 443 -15.93 -12.55 -2.51
C GLN A 443 -15.11 -13.76 -2.04
N LEU A 444 -15.45 -14.96 -2.53
CA LEU A 444 -14.82 -16.21 -2.14
C LEU A 444 -13.67 -16.61 -3.09
N ALA A 445 -13.26 -15.75 -4.02
CA ALA A 445 -12.21 -16.07 -4.98
C ALA A 445 -10.90 -16.47 -4.27
N GLY A 446 -10.36 -17.65 -4.62
CA GLY A 446 -9.15 -18.19 -3.99
C GLY A 446 -9.34 -18.85 -2.61
N TYR A 447 -10.56 -18.88 -2.06
CA TYR A 447 -10.86 -19.70 -0.87
C TYR A 447 -10.76 -21.18 -1.21
N THR A 448 -10.58 -22.03 -0.19
CA THR A 448 -10.60 -23.48 -0.39
C THR A 448 -11.95 -23.97 -0.88
N VAL A 449 -11.91 -24.89 -1.85
CA VAL A 449 -13.09 -25.63 -2.33
C VAL A 449 -13.30 -26.82 -1.40
N MET A 450 -14.46 -26.87 -0.74
CA MET A 450 -14.83 -27.98 0.12
C MET A 450 -15.15 -29.22 -0.72
N ASN A 451 -14.67 -30.38 -0.29
CA ASN A 451 -14.87 -31.64 -0.99
C ASN A 451 -15.98 -32.47 -0.34
N SER A 452 -16.81 -33.10 -1.17
CA SER A 452 -17.75 -34.13 -0.72
C SER A 452 -17.03 -35.46 -0.47
N LYS A 453 -17.56 -36.25 0.48
CA LYS A 453 -17.20 -37.66 0.67
C LYS A 453 -17.62 -38.52 -0.53
N PHE A 454 -18.61 -38.05 -1.30
CA PHE A 454 -19.21 -38.72 -2.46
C PHE A 454 -19.19 -37.77 -3.67
N PRO A 455 -18.02 -37.54 -4.28
CA PRO A 455 -17.84 -36.49 -5.29
C PRO A 455 -18.63 -36.74 -6.57
N LEU A 456 -18.82 -37.99 -6.99
CA LEU A 456 -19.56 -38.33 -8.20
C LEU A 456 -21.07 -38.10 -8.03
N GLU A 457 -21.59 -38.46 -6.86
CA GLU A 457 -22.98 -38.31 -6.46
C GLU A 457 -23.34 -36.84 -6.31
N LEU A 458 -22.50 -36.05 -5.62
CA LEU A 458 -22.67 -34.61 -5.53
C LEU A 458 -22.62 -33.97 -6.92
N LYS A 459 -21.65 -34.33 -7.76
CA LYS A 459 -21.58 -33.80 -9.13
C LYS A 459 -22.84 -34.12 -9.93
N THR A 460 -23.33 -35.36 -9.86
CA THR A 460 -24.56 -35.76 -10.55
C THR A 460 -25.76 -34.94 -10.09
N PHE A 461 -25.87 -34.69 -8.78
CA PHE A 461 -26.89 -33.80 -8.23
C PHE A 461 -26.73 -32.36 -8.72
N LEU A 462 -25.52 -31.80 -8.75
CA LEU A 462 -25.28 -30.43 -9.23
C LEU A 462 -25.62 -30.27 -10.71
N ASP A 463 -25.39 -31.31 -11.52
CA ASP A 463 -25.64 -31.28 -12.96
C ASP A 463 -27.14 -31.49 -13.30
N LYS A 464 -27.89 -32.27 -12.50
CA LYS A 464 -29.25 -32.72 -12.85
C LYS A 464 -30.34 -32.29 -11.87
N GLY A 465 -29.98 -31.89 -10.66
CA GLY A 465 -30.90 -31.69 -9.53
C GLY A 465 -31.61 -32.99 -9.11
N PHE A 466 -32.66 -32.82 -8.31
CA PHE A 466 -33.63 -33.90 -8.05
C PHE A 466 -34.87 -33.70 -8.92
N SER A 467 -35.37 -34.79 -9.49
CA SER A 467 -36.66 -34.82 -10.17
C SER A 467 -37.64 -35.56 -9.27
N LEU A 468 -38.53 -34.82 -8.61
CA LEU A 468 -39.52 -35.35 -7.68
C LEU A 468 -40.94 -34.85 -8.05
N PRO A 469 -41.99 -35.65 -7.78
CA PRO A 469 -43.36 -35.29 -8.15
C PRO A 469 -43.91 -34.10 -7.35
N GLU A 470 -44.86 -33.35 -7.90
CA GLU A 470 -45.50 -32.22 -7.22
C GLU A 470 -46.38 -32.63 -6.02
N SER A 471 -46.78 -33.89 -5.93
CA SER A 471 -47.52 -34.45 -4.79
C SER A 471 -46.73 -35.58 -4.15
N ALA A 472 -46.70 -35.61 -2.82
CA ALA A 472 -46.08 -36.69 -2.08
C ALA A 472 -46.82 -38.03 -2.25
N LEU A 473 -48.12 -38.01 -2.60
CA LEU A 473 -48.93 -39.21 -2.82
C LEU A 473 -48.44 -40.06 -4.00
N GLU A 474 -47.73 -39.44 -4.94
CA GLU A 474 -47.18 -40.11 -6.13
C GLU A 474 -45.94 -40.95 -5.81
N ILE A 475 -45.26 -40.70 -4.70
CA ILE A 475 -44.06 -41.44 -4.30
C ILE A 475 -44.49 -42.75 -3.63
N LYS A 476 -44.23 -43.89 -4.28
CA LYS A 476 -44.75 -45.19 -3.83
C LYS A 476 -43.74 -46.03 -3.06
N SER A 477 -42.44 -45.82 -3.26
CA SER A 477 -41.39 -46.63 -2.63
C SER A 477 -40.28 -45.79 -2.00
N TYR A 478 -39.61 -46.38 -1.00
CA TYR A 478 -38.47 -45.75 -0.32
C TYR A 478 -37.33 -45.40 -1.29
N THR A 479 -37.14 -46.23 -2.33
CA THR A 479 -36.07 -46.09 -3.33
C THR A 479 -36.32 -44.99 -4.35
N GLU A 480 -37.54 -44.48 -4.46
CA GLU A 480 -37.85 -43.30 -5.29
C GLU A 480 -37.29 -42.01 -4.66
N LEU A 481 -37.02 -42.00 -3.34
CA LEU A 481 -36.38 -40.88 -2.67
C LEU A 481 -34.85 -41.02 -2.72
N PRO A 482 -34.12 -39.97 -3.17
CA PRO A 482 -32.66 -40.00 -3.17
C PRO A 482 -32.11 -40.16 -1.74
N SER A 483 -30.90 -40.69 -1.61
CA SER A 483 -30.19 -40.70 -0.32
C SER A 483 -29.30 -39.47 -0.23
N LEU A 484 -29.71 -38.50 0.57
CA LEU A 484 -28.95 -37.32 0.95
C LEU A 484 -27.62 -37.69 1.64
N GLN A 485 -27.60 -38.77 2.43
CA GLN A 485 -26.41 -39.31 3.11
C GLN A 485 -25.36 -39.86 2.13
N LYS A 486 -25.72 -40.09 0.86
CA LYS A 486 -24.78 -40.48 -0.20
C LYS A 486 -24.38 -39.32 -1.11
N ILE A 487 -24.81 -38.10 -0.81
CA ILE A 487 -24.63 -36.93 -1.69
C ILE A 487 -23.93 -35.81 -0.94
N PHE A 488 -24.50 -35.41 0.19
CA PHE A 488 -24.12 -34.18 0.89
C PHE A 488 -23.09 -34.30 2.01
N PRO A 489 -22.67 -35.48 2.52
CA PRO A 489 -21.57 -35.51 3.47
C PRO A 489 -20.26 -34.94 2.91
N ALA A 490 -19.58 -34.11 3.71
CA ALA A 490 -18.37 -33.39 3.34
C ALA A 490 -17.17 -33.73 4.25
N ASN A 491 -15.96 -33.51 3.76
CA ASN A 491 -14.71 -33.67 4.52
C ASN A 491 -14.40 -32.41 5.32
N VAL A 492 -15.02 -32.25 6.48
CA VAL A 492 -14.89 -31.05 7.35
C VAL A 492 -13.94 -31.24 8.52
N GLU A 493 -13.39 -32.43 8.69
CA GLU A 493 -12.64 -32.85 9.89
C GLU A 493 -11.44 -31.93 10.17
N SER A 494 -10.75 -31.46 9.13
CA SER A 494 -9.62 -30.53 9.24
C SER A 494 -9.99 -29.14 9.79
N TYR A 495 -11.26 -28.75 9.66
CA TYR A 495 -11.75 -27.38 9.93
C TYR A 495 -12.69 -27.30 11.14
N SER A 496 -13.41 -28.39 11.43
CA SER A 496 -14.43 -28.46 12.47
C SER A 496 -13.86 -28.05 13.85
N GLY A 497 -14.57 -27.19 14.56
CA GLY A 497 -14.13 -26.62 15.85
C GLY A 497 -13.06 -25.52 15.75
N LYS A 498 -12.39 -25.37 14.61
CA LYS A 498 -11.29 -24.41 14.40
C LYS A 498 -11.69 -23.17 13.61
N LEU A 499 -12.54 -23.34 12.59
CA LEU A 499 -13.00 -22.26 11.72
C LEU A 499 -14.51 -22.37 11.49
N GLU A 500 -15.15 -21.21 11.48
CA GLU A 500 -16.53 -21.02 11.03
C GLU A 500 -16.51 -20.05 9.85
N GLY A 501 -17.30 -20.33 8.81
CA GLY A 501 -17.44 -19.43 7.68
C GLY A 501 -17.68 -20.11 6.34
N ASP A 502 -17.66 -19.29 5.29
CA ASP A 502 -17.88 -19.69 3.91
C ASP A 502 -16.65 -20.32 3.26
N PHE A 503 -16.92 -21.24 2.34
CA PHE A 503 -16.01 -21.93 1.45
C PHE A 503 -16.63 -21.98 0.05
N LEU A 504 -15.80 -22.21 -0.96
CA LEU A 504 -16.30 -22.56 -2.28
C LEU A 504 -16.80 -24.01 -2.28
N GLY A 505 -17.77 -24.31 -3.12
CA GLY A 505 -18.17 -25.66 -3.47
C GLY A 505 -17.91 -25.98 -4.96
N PRO A 506 -18.04 -27.25 -5.37
CA PRO A 506 -17.89 -27.64 -6.76
C PRO A 506 -19.02 -27.08 -7.65
N ASN A 507 -18.76 -26.95 -8.95
CA ASN A 507 -19.71 -26.44 -9.96
C ASN A 507 -20.48 -25.17 -9.54
N SER A 508 -19.77 -24.18 -8.97
CA SER A 508 -20.32 -22.90 -8.52
C SER A 508 -21.33 -23.00 -7.37
N SER A 509 -21.37 -24.13 -6.65
CA SER A 509 -22.05 -24.18 -5.36
C SER A 509 -21.20 -23.52 -4.28
N TYR A 510 -21.79 -23.33 -3.11
CA TYR A 510 -21.13 -22.76 -1.95
C TYR A 510 -21.29 -23.68 -0.75
N PHE A 511 -20.45 -23.45 0.25
CA PHE A 511 -20.42 -24.25 1.46
C PHE A 511 -20.22 -23.35 2.68
N TYR A 512 -20.98 -23.57 3.74
CA TYR A 512 -20.80 -22.87 5.01
C TYR A 512 -20.59 -23.88 6.13
N LEU A 513 -19.53 -23.71 6.92
CA LEU A 513 -19.23 -24.52 8.09
C LEU A 513 -19.52 -23.73 9.36
N TRP A 514 -20.33 -24.27 10.26
CA TRP A 514 -20.47 -23.74 11.62
C TRP A 514 -19.39 -24.32 12.54
N LYS A 515 -18.99 -23.56 13.56
CA LYS A 515 -17.96 -23.95 14.53
C LYS A 515 -18.27 -25.28 15.22
N LYS A 516 -19.55 -25.62 15.40
CA LYS A 516 -20.02 -26.87 16.01
C LYS A 516 -19.93 -28.09 15.08
N GLY A 517 -19.49 -27.93 13.84
CA GLY A 517 -19.33 -29.02 12.86
C GLY A 517 -20.54 -29.31 11.98
N ASN A 518 -21.67 -28.63 12.20
CA ASN A 518 -22.77 -28.60 11.23
C ASN A 518 -22.31 -27.83 9.99
N TYR A 519 -22.88 -28.14 8.83
CA TYR A 519 -22.55 -27.41 7.60
C TYR A 519 -23.70 -27.40 6.60
N ARG A 520 -23.60 -26.51 5.62
CA ARG A 520 -24.60 -26.33 4.57
C ARG A 520 -23.95 -26.26 3.21
N TRP A 521 -24.41 -27.09 2.29
CA TRP A 521 -24.23 -26.88 0.85
C TRP A 521 -25.36 -26.01 0.32
N TYR A 522 -25.09 -25.11 -0.60
CA TYR A 522 -26.15 -24.30 -1.19
C TYR A 522 -25.76 -23.75 -2.56
N GLY A 523 -26.77 -23.50 -3.38
CA GLY A 523 -26.70 -22.74 -4.63
C GLY A 523 -27.81 -21.70 -4.68
N ASP A 524 -28.05 -21.11 -5.86
CA ASP A 524 -28.99 -20.00 -6.00
C ASP A 524 -30.46 -20.38 -5.67
N SER A 525 -30.82 -21.66 -5.83
CA SER A 525 -32.20 -22.15 -5.70
C SER A 525 -32.37 -23.33 -4.74
N TRP A 526 -31.31 -23.73 -4.02
CA TRP A 526 -31.36 -24.89 -3.14
C TRP A 526 -30.37 -24.78 -1.97
N GLU A 527 -30.67 -25.49 -0.88
CA GLU A 527 -29.75 -25.69 0.23
C GLU A 527 -29.88 -27.10 0.83
N ALA A 528 -28.77 -27.67 1.29
CA ALA A 528 -28.70 -28.91 2.04
C ALA A 528 -27.98 -28.66 3.37
N ASN A 529 -28.74 -28.64 4.47
CA ASN A 529 -28.21 -28.51 5.82
C ASN A 529 -27.90 -29.90 6.36
N VAL A 530 -26.63 -30.14 6.72
CA VAL A 530 -26.14 -31.39 7.25
C VAL A 530 -25.85 -31.22 8.74
N PHE A 531 -26.52 -32.04 9.55
CA PHE A 531 -26.32 -32.18 10.98
C PHE A 531 -25.68 -33.56 11.21
N PRO A 532 -24.33 -33.66 11.25
CA PRO A 532 -23.64 -34.94 11.39
C PRO A 532 -24.13 -35.72 12.61
N GLY A 533 -24.40 -37.02 12.45
CA GLY A 533 -24.93 -37.87 13.53
C GLY A 533 -26.40 -37.61 13.88
N ASN A 534 -27.18 -36.98 12.99
CA ASN A 534 -28.60 -36.72 13.23
C ASN A 534 -29.42 -36.79 11.93
N GLN A 535 -29.33 -35.77 11.07
CA GLN A 535 -30.16 -35.68 9.86
C GLN A 535 -29.54 -34.77 8.79
N ILE A 536 -30.01 -34.95 7.56
CA ILE A 536 -29.78 -34.01 6.45
C ILE A 536 -31.13 -33.45 6.01
N LEU A 537 -31.20 -32.13 5.91
CA LEU A 537 -32.37 -31.38 5.45
C LEU A 537 -32.04 -30.68 4.14
N PHE A 538 -32.66 -31.14 3.06
CA PHE A 538 -32.56 -30.53 1.74
C PHE A 538 -33.82 -29.71 1.44
N ARG A 539 -33.63 -28.49 0.93
CA ARG A 539 -34.68 -27.62 0.40
C ARG A 539 -34.35 -27.24 -1.03
N GLY A 540 -35.25 -27.55 -1.95
CA GLY A 540 -35.20 -27.10 -3.35
C GLY A 540 -36.42 -26.22 -3.67
N SER A 541 -36.59 -25.82 -4.92
CA SER A 541 -37.69 -24.96 -5.41
C SER A 541 -39.09 -25.47 -5.00
N GLY A 542 -39.53 -25.13 -3.80
CA GLY A 542 -40.84 -25.46 -3.23
C GLY A 542 -40.95 -26.79 -2.48
N PHE A 543 -39.92 -27.64 -2.45
CA PHE A 543 -40.01 -28.95 -1.77
C PHE A 543 -38.91 -29.16 -0.73
N THR A 544 -39.16 -30.09 0.20
CA THR A 544 -38.20 -30.46 1.26
C THR A 544 -38.00 -31.97 1.30
N LEU A 545 -36.74 -32.40 1.44
CA LEU A 545 -36.37 -33.77 1.77
C LEU A 545 -35.66 -33.80 3.13
N ILE A 546 -35.97 -34.80 3.94
CA ILE A 546 -35.28 -35.06 5.20
C ILE A 546 -34.84 -36.51 5.21
N GLU A 547 -33.57 -36.77 5.53
CA GLU A 547 -33.05 -38.11 5.79
C GLU A 547 -32.36 -38.13 7.14
N TRP A 548 -32.84 -38.96 8.05
CA TRP A 548 -32.25 -39.17 9.37
C TRP A 548 -31.14 -40.23 9.29
N GLU A 549 -30.24 -40.22 10.27
CA GLU A 549 -29.11 -41.16 10.34
C GLU A 549 -29.58 -42.63 10.44
N ASP A 550 -30.73 -42.87 11.05
CA ASP A 550 -31.35 -44.20 11.13
C ASP A 550 -31.92 -44.71 9.80
N GLY A 551 -31.82 -43.92 8.73
CA GLY A 551 -32.28 -44.25 7.39
C GLY A 551 -33.74 -43.87 7.11
N LYS A 552 -34.48 -43.30 8.08
CA LYS A 552 -35.81 -42.73 7.83
C LYS A 552 -35.72 -41.62 6.78
N LYS A 553 -36.73 -41.53 5.90
CA LYS A 553 -36.83 -40.49 4.87
C LYS A 553 -38.18 -39.79 4.89
N GLN A 554 -38.20 -38.50 4.62
CA GLN A 554 -39.42 -37.72 4.42
C GLN A 554 -39.30 -36.85 3.17
N TYR A 555 -40.38 -36.78 2.40
CA TYR A 555 -40.57 -35.81 1.33
C TYR A 555 -41.78 -34.96 1.64
N ILE A 556 -41.63 -33.64 1.57
CA ILE A 556 -42.70 -32.65 1.66
C ILE A 556 -42.76 -31.95 0.31
N SER A 557 -43.88 -32.08 -0.38
CA SER A 557 -44.04 -31.55 -1.73
C SER A 557 -44.33 -30.05 -1.73
N PRO A 558 -44.31 -29.40 -2.92
CA PRO A 558 -44.78 -28.03 -3.09
C PRO A 558 -46.24 -27.79 -2.68
N LYS A 559 -47.08 -28.83 -2.69
CA LYS A 559 -48.49 -28.76 -2.25
C LYS A 559 -48.65 -28.86 -0.74
N GLY A 560 -47.56 -29.08 0.00
CA GLY A 560 -47.56 -29.24 1.45
C GLY A 560 -47.95 -30.64 1.95
N ASP A 561 -48.40 -31.53 1.07
CA ASP A 561 -48.54 -32.95 1.42
C ASP A 561 -47.16 -33.61 1.60
N SER A 562 -47.10 -34.68 2.39
CA SER A 562 -45.83 -35.34 2.68
C SER A 562 -45.96 -36.86 2.77
N VAL A 563 -44.86 -37.54 2.49
CA VAL A 563 -44.69 -38.98 2.73
C VAL A 563 -43.50 -39.17 3.64
N ILE A 564 -43.67 -39.99 4.67
CA ILE A 564 -42.61 -40.39 5.59
C ILE A 564 -42.43 -41.89 5.43
N PHE A 565 -41.22 -42.32 5.10
CA PHE A 565 -40.81 -43.71 5.13
C PHE A 565 -39.97 -43.97 6.40
N PHE A 566 -40.49 -44.79 7.29
CA PHE A 566 -39.80 -45.24 8.50
C PHE A 566 -38.81 -46.38 8.22
N SER A 567 -39.07 -47.16 7.18
CA SER A 567 -38.20 -48.22 6.67
C SER A 567 -38.51 -48.48 5.19
N LEU A 568 -37.89 -49.51 4.58
CA LEU A 568 -38.22 -49.96 3.22
C LEU A 568 -39.69 -50.37 3.07
N GLU A 569 -40.30 -50.90 4.14
CA GLU A 569 -41.64 -51.49 4.12
C GLU A 569 -42.70 -50.60 4.80
N SER A 570 -42.27 -49.65 5.64
CA SER A 570 -43.17 -48.82 6.45
C SER A 570 -43.18 -47.37 5.99
N LYS A 571 -44.39 -46.85 5.69
CA LYS A 571 -44.60 -45.47 5.27
C LYS A 571 -45.94 -44.91 5.74
N SER A 572 -46.03 -43.58 5.82
CA SER A 572 -47.25 -42.83 6.12
C SER A 572 -47.34 -41.60 5.21
N TYR A 573 -48.53 -41.30 4.70
CA TYR A 573 -48.81 -40.06 3.96
C TYR A 573 -49.58 -39.09 4.84
N LEU A 574 -49.27 -37.80 4.73
CA LEU A 574 -49.93 -36.71 5.42
C LEU A 574 -50.39 -35.66 4.39
N ASN A 575 -51.59 -35.11 4.57
CA ASN A 575 -52.03 -33.95 3.79
C ASN A 575 -51.34 -32.65 4.27
N ALA A 576 -51.65 -31.52 3.63
CA ALA A 576 -51.09 -30.21 3.98
C ALA A 576 -51.37 -29.76 5.43
N ASP A 577 -52.43 -30.27 6.07
CA ASP A 577 -52.77 -30.00 7.47
C ASP A 577 -52.09 -30.96 8.46
N GLY A 578 -51.23 -31.87 7.97
CA GLY A 578 -50.55 -32.89 8.78
C GLY A 578 -51.44 -34.07 9.18
N LYS A 579 -52.61 -34.25 8.55
CA LYS A 579 -53.52 -35.38 8.83
C LYS A 579 -53.18 -36.59 7.97
N PRO A 580 -53.23 -37.83 8.52
CA PRO A 580 -53.01 -39.05 7.75
C PRO A 580 -53.98 -39.18 6.58
N VAL A 581 -53.46 -39.58 5.41
CA VAL A 581 -54.24 -39.85 4.20
C VAL A 581 -53.81 -41.17 3.57
N THR A 582 -54.72 -41.81 2.85
CA THR A 582 -54.42 -43.00 2.03
C THR A 582 -54.25 -42.52 0.58
N PRO A 583 -53.14 -42.90 -0.10
CA PRO A 583 -52.79 -42.37 -1.42
C PRO A 583 -53.62 -42.94 -2.57
#